data_AF-A0A9D8K0V3-F1
#
_entry.id   AF-A0A9D8K0V3-F1
#
_cell.length_a   1.000
_cell.length_b   1.000
_cell.length_c   1.000
_cell.angle_alpha   90.00
_cell.angle_beta   90.00
_cell.angle_gamma   90.00
#
_symmetry.space_group_name_H-M   'P 1'
#
loop_
_entity.id
_entity.type
_entity.pdbx_description
1 polymer ?
#
loop_
_entity_poly.entity_id
_entity_poly.type
_entity_poly.pdbx_seq_one_letter_code
_entity_poly.pdbx_strand_id
1 'polypeptide(L)'
;MHSNPPTTQPPNHLTTFFLLAFAALALAAGYWTLIARDSLIARADNPRALIAFDRIQRGRILDRSGLPLAETLGQPGDYTRRYEPSAAHVVGYSSFRYGLSGIEAAADSILTGLDGQDEVSLWWHHHLLGEPRIGRDVQLTLDIELQRAAFDALGDRAGAIVILDAISGGVLAMASSPTFDPSRIDSDFETFTADSNGPLLNRATLGLYAADPLLDLFPETLDLAITPALPIPTQPADGNRITPLHMALLTAAIANDGLMPAPRLTQTPTQTPNSAHPIAIISSTRAAEIRSGMGAGYAATAPTEFDDRTIGWFIGLTPSGARAICVVIEDGVAAEAAATALPLLKDEE
;
A
#
# COMPACT_ATOMS: atom_id res chain seq x y z
N MET A 1 28.47 -24.81 90.98
CA MET A 1 28.43 -25.45 89.66
C MET A 1 27.23 -24.91 88.90
N HIS A 2 27.43 -23.98 87.96
CA HIS A 2 26.39 -23.49 87.06
C HIS A 2 26.53 -24.26 85.73
N SER A 3 25.52 -25.06 85.39
CA SER A 3 25.40 -25.70 84.08
C SER A 3 24.67 -24.76 83.13
N ASN A 4 25.35 -24.26 82.09
CA ASN A 4 24.69 -23.52 81.00
C ASN A 4 23.82 -24.48 80.16
N PRO A 5 22.61 -24.07 79.74
CA PRO A 5 21.78 -24.89 78.86
C PRO A 5 22.38 -24.93 77.45
N PRO A 6 22.19 -26.02 76.69
CA PRO A 6 22.67 -26.10 75.31
C PRO A 6 21.88 -25.12 74.43
N THR A 7 22.60 -24.21 73.79
CA THR A 7 22.06 -23.29 72.77
C THR A 7 21.68 -24.12 71.54
N THR A 8 20.42 -24.54 71.42
CA THR A 8 19.91 -25.12 70.18
C THR A 8 19.77 -23.99 69.17
N GLN A 9 20.74 -23.82 68.27
CA GLN A 9 20.54 -22.99 67.08
C GLN A 9 19.34 -23.57 66.32
N PRO A 10 18.34 -22.76 65.92
CA PRO A 10 17.28 -23.27 65.07
C PRO A 10 17.91 -23.83 63.79
N PRO A 11 17.35 -24.88 63.19
CA PRO A 11 17.92 -25.48 61.99
C PRO A 11 17.86 -24.48 60.82
N ASN A 12 18.96 -23.74 60.63
CA ASN A 12 19.13 -22.70 59.61
C ASN A 12 18.90 -23.22 58.18
N HIS A 13 18.88 -24.54 57.99
CA HIS A 13 18.71 -25.17 56.69
C HIS A 13 17.33 -24.87 56.08
N LEU A 14 16.28 -24.75 56.90
CA LEU A 14 14.93 -24.44 56.42
C LEU A 14 14.85 -22.99 55.91
N THR A 15 15.39 -22.05 56.68
CA THR A 15 15.44 -20.63 56.30
C THR A 15 16.30 -20.42 55.05
N THR A 16 17.46 -21.08 54.98
CA THR A 16 18.32 -21.03 53.80
C THR A 16 17.65 -21.63 52.57
N PHE A 17 16.92 -22.74 52.72
CA PHE A 17 16.14 -23.33 51.63
C PHE A 17 15.09 -22.35 51.09
N PHE A 18 14.30 -21.73 51.95
CA PHE A 18 13.30 -20.75 51.51
C PHE A 18 13.93 -19.52 50.88
N LEU A 19 15.04 -18.99 51.42
CA LEU A 19 15.75 -17.85 50.83
C LEU A 19 16.27 -18.18 49.43
N LEU A 20 16.86 -19.36 49.23
CA LEU A 20 17.31 -19.81 47.91
C LEU A 20 16.12 -20.03 46.96
N ALA A 21 15.01 -20.59 47.44
CA ALA A 21 13.80 -20.77 46.65
C ALA A 21 13.19 -19.43 46.22
N PHE A 22 13.07 -18.45 47.12
CA PHE A 22 12.60 -17.11 46.80
C PHE A 22 13.56 -16.37 45.87
N ALA A 23 14.87 -16.50 46.06
CA ALA A 23 15.87 -15.93 45.15
C ALA A 23 15.74 -16.55 43.75
N ALA A 24 15.60 -17.87 43.65
CA ALA A 24 15.38 -18.55 42.38
C ALA A 24 14.06 -18.13 41.71
N LEU A 25 12.97 -17.99 42.49
CA LEU A 25 11.69 -17.50 41.99
C LEU A 25 11.78 -16.04 41.52
N ALA A 26 12.48 -15.17 42.25
CA ALA A 26 12.70 -13.78 41.88
C ALA A 26 13.55 -13.65 40.62
N LEU A 27 14.60 -14.47 40.47
CA LEU A 27 15.41 -14.54 39.26
C LEU A 27 14.61 -15.06 38.07
N ALA A 28 13.78 -16.09 38.26
CA ALA A 28 12.90 -16.61 37.22
C ALA A 28 11.87 -15.56 36.80
N ALA A 29 11.21 -14.90 37.75
CA ALA A 29 10.28 -13.81 37.47
C ALA A 29 10.97 -12.65 36.73
N GLY A 30 12.14 -12.22 37.21
CA GLY A 30 12.95 -11.17 36.57
C GLY A 30 13.37 -11.53 35.14
N TYR A 31 13.76 -12.78 34.90
CA TYR A 31 14.04 -13.28 33.56
C TYR A 31 12.82 -13.13 32.65
N TRP A 32 11.63 -13.56 33.09
CA TRP A 32 10.42 -13.45 32.28
C TRP A 32 9.94 -12.01 32.07
N THR A 33 10.10 -11.13 33.06
CA THR A 33 9.59 -9.74 33.00
C THR A 33 10.54 -8.74 32.35
N LEU A 34 11.85 -9.00 32.37
CA LEU A 34 12.86 -8.07 31.84
C LEU A 34 13.55 -8.59 30.57
N ILE A 35 13.85 -9.89 30.50
CA ILE A 35 14.65 -10.47 29.41
C ILE A 35 13.75 -11.11 28.36
N ALA A 36 12.79 -11.94 28.77
CA ALA A 36 11.89 -12.63 27.84
C ALA A 36 10.61 -11.83 27.53
N ARG A 37 10.47 -10.60 28.03
CA ARG A 37 9.28 -9.77 27.85
C ARG A 37 8.93 -9.58 26.38
N ASP A 38 9.91 -9.13 25.58
CA ASP A 38 9.67 -8.74 24.19
C ASP A 38 9.31 -9.97 23.35
N SER A 39 9.97 -11.11 23.59
CA SER A 39 9.67 -12.37 22.90
C SER A 39 8.35 -13.01 23.31
N LEU A 40 7.84 -12.74 24.52
CA LEU A 40 6.51 -13.17 24.96
C LEU A 40 5.39 -12.29 24.39
N ILE A 41 5.60 -10.98 24.33
CA ILE A 41 4.62 -10.05 23.75
C ILE A 41 4.49 -10.29 22.24
N ALA A 42 5.60 -10.53 21.56
CA ALA A 42 5.66 -10.76 20.12
C ALA A 42 5.14 -12.13 19.65
N ARG A 43 4.67 -13.00 20.55
CA ARG A 43 4.10 -14.29 20.12
C ARG A 43 2.74 -14.10 19.44
N ALA A 44 2.55 -14.79 18.33
CA ALA A 44 1.33 -14.75 17.55
C ALA A 44 0.09 -15.34 18.28
N ASP A 45 0.30 -16.14 19.33
CA ASP A 45 -0.77 -16.75 20.15
C ASP A 45 -1.20 -15.88 21.34
N ASN A 46 -0.68 -14.65 21.46
CA ASN A 46 -1.01 -13.76 22.57
C ASN A 46 -2.39 -13.10 22.38
N PRO A 47 -3.42 -13.47 23.18
CA PRO A 47 -4.77 -12.93 23.02
C PRO A 47 -4.85 -11.43 23.34
N ARG A 48 -3.87 -10.88 24.09
CA ARG A 48 -3.84 -9.45 24.43
C ARG A 48 -3.54 -8.58 23.21
N ALA A 49 -2.74 -9.09 22.28
CA ALA A 49 -2.42 -8.37 21.05
C ALA A 49 -3.66 -8.22 20.16
N LEU A 50 -4.44 -9.30 20.01
CA LEU A 50 -5.70 -9.28 19.27
C LEU A 50 -6.73 -8.35 19.92
N ILE A 51 -6.95 -8.45 21.24
CA ILE A 51 -7.86 -7.55 21.96
C ILE A 51 -7.42 -6.08 21.85
N ALA A 52 -6.10 -5.82 21.87
CA ALA A 52 -5.58 -4.47 21.71
C ALA A 52 -5.72 -3.95 20.28
N PHE A 53 -5.68 -4.84 19.28
CA PHE A 53 -5.93 -4.52 17.87
C PHE A 53 -7.40 -4.17 17.63
N ASP A 54 -8.33 -5.01 18.11
CA ASP A 54 -9.79 -4.83 17.94
C ASP A 54 -10.37 -3.61 18.70
N ARG A 55 -9.59 -3.02 19.61
CA ARG A 55 -9.95 -1.80 20.35
C ARG A 55 -9.43 -0.51 19.72
N ILE A 56 -8.62 -0.59 18.67
CA ILE A 56 -8.14 0.59 17.96
C ILE A 56 -9.21 1.00 16.93
N GLN A 57 -9.78 2.18 17.12
CA GLN A 57 -10.59 2.82 16.10
C GLN A 57 -9.66 3.37 15.03
N ARG A 58 -9.38 2.58 13.99
CA ARG A 58 -8.51 3.03 12.90
C ARG A 58 -9.11 4.24 12.19
N GLY A 59 -8.27 5.21 11.86
CA GLY A 59 -8.65 6.37 11.05
C GLY A 59 -9.16 5.99 9.67
N ARG A 60 -9.91 6.88 9.02
CA ARG A 60 -10.46 6.66 7.67
C ARG A 60 -9.38 6.91 6.62
N ILE A 61 -9.45 6.15 5.54
CA ILE A 61 -8.72 6.46 4.31
C ILE A 61 -9.72 7.14 3.40
N LEU A 62 -9.44 8.37 3.00
CA LEU A 62 -10.34 9.22 2.23
C LEU A 62 -9.77 9.45 0.83
N ASP A 63 -10.65 9.59 -0.14
CA ASP A 63 -10.31 10.08 -1.48
C ASP A 63 -9.98 11.59 -1.44
N ARG A 64 -9.70 12.18 -2.60
CA ARG A 64 -9.37 13.59 -2.73
C ARG A 64 -10.51 14.54 -2.36
N SER A 65 -11.76 14.08 -2.44
CA SER A 65 -12.97 14.85 -2.15
C SER A 65 -13.45 14.69 -0.69
N GLY A 66 -12.87 13.75 0.06
CA GLY A 66 -13.21 13.44 1.45
C GLY A 66 -14.19 12.27 1.61
N LEU A 67 -14.49 11.54 0.53
CA LEU A 67 -15.28 10.32 0.54
C LEU A 67 -14.45 9.12 1.04
N PRO A 68 -15.05 8.21 1.83
CA PRO A 68 -14.31 7.10 2.43
C PRO A 68 -13.97 6.01 1.41
N LEU A 69 -12.68 5.66 1.34
CA LEU A 69 -12.14 4.47 0.67
C LEU A 69 -11.94 3.30 1.64
N ALA A 70 -11.67 3.60 2.92
CA ALA A 70 -11.76 2.65 4.01
C ALA A 70 -12.21 3.32 5.31
N GLU A 71 -13.01 2.63 6.09
CA GLU A 71 -13.50 3.15 7.37
C GLU A 71 -13.78 2.04 8.38
N THR A 72 -13.67 2.41 9.65
CA THR A 72 -13.94 1.53 10.78
C THR A 72 -15.38 1.74 11.25
N LEU A 73 -16.17 0.66 11.27
CA LEU A 73 -17.56 0.62 11.73
C LEU A 73 -17.66 -0.18 13.02
N GLY A 74 -18.70 0.05 13.82
CA GLY A 74 -18.96 -0.70 15.05
C GLY A 74 -18.56 0.04 16.32
N GLN A 75 -18.24 -0.72 17.36
CA GLN A 75 -17.91 -0.20 18.71
C GLN A 75 -16.57 -0.77 19.19
N PRO A 76 -15.91 -0.16 20.20
CA PRO A 76 -14.65 -0.67 20.73
C PRO A 76 -14.71 -2.16 21.10
N GLY A 77 -13.87 -2.98 20.46
CA GLY A 77 -13.84 -4.44 20.66
C GLY A 77 -14.74 -5.25 19.71
N ASP A 78 -15.49 -4.59 18.84
CA ASP A 78 -16.26 -5.17 17.73
C ASP A 78 -16.17 -4.24 16.50
N TYR A 79 -14.94 -3.80 16.22
CA TYR A 79 -14.68 -2.96 15.06
C TYR A 79 -14.56 -3.82 13.80
N THR A 80 -15.28 -3.42 12.75
CA THR A 80 -15.15 -4.00 11.41
C THR A 80 -14.62 -2.95 10.45
N ARG A 81 -13.70 -3.36 9.57
CA ARG A 81 -13.12 -2.48 8.55
C ARG A 81 -13.84 -2.69 7.21
N ARG A 82 -14.48 -1.62 6.72
CA ARG A 82 -15.14 -1.59 5.40
C ARG A 82 -14.19 -0.96 4.39
N TYR A 83 -14.17 -1.52 3.19
CA TYR A 83 -13.31 -1.08 2.09
C TYR A 83 -14.14 -0.79 0.83
N GLU A 84 -13.68 0.16 0.03
CA GLU A 84 -14.13 0.35 -1.34
C GLU A 84 -13.52 -0.74 -2.24
N PRO A 85 -14.33 -1.61 -2.89
CA PRO A 85 -13.82 -2.72 -3.69
C PRO A 85 -12.97 -2.29 -4.89
N SER A 86 -13.32 -1.17 -5.54
CA SER A 86 -12.61 -0.66 -6.72
C SER A 86 -11.17 -0.19 -6.41
N ALA A 87 -10.85 0.10 -5.14
CA ALA A 87 -9.56 0.60 -4.70
C ALA A 87 -8.76 -0.42 -3.86
N ALA A 88 -9.16 -1.70 -3.86
CA ALA A 88 -8.63 -2.75 -2.99
C ALA A 88 -7.08 -2.84 -3.00
N HIS A 89 -6.43 -2.78 -4.17
CA HIS A 89 -4.98 -2.90 -4.27
C HIS A 89 -4.22 -1.65 -3.82
N VAL A 90 -4.85 -0.48 -3.88
CA VAL A 90 -4.25 0.79 -3.42
C VAL A 90 -4.39 0.87 -1.90
N VAL A 91 -5.62 0.70 -1.41
CA VAL A 91 -5.94 0.80 0.01
C VAL A 91 -5.30 -0.34 0.79
N GLY A 92 -5.34 -1.56 0.24
CA GLY A 92 -4.90 -2.78 0.89
C GLY A 92 -5.90 -3.29 1.90
N TYR A 93 -5.43 -4.12 2.82
CA TYR A 93 -6.22 -4.72 3.90
C TYR A 93 -5.51 -4.56 5.25
N SER A 94 -6.28 -4.73 6.32
CA SER A 94 -5.81 -4.78 7.69
C SER A 94 -6.29 -6.08 8.33
N SER A 95 -5.36 -6.99 8.59
CA SER A 95 -5.63 -8.28 9.22
C SER A 95 -4.67 -8.51 10.37
N PHE A 96 -5.21 -8.97 11.50
CA PHE A 96 -4.36 -9.41 12.62
C PHE A 96 -3.54 -10.66 12.25
N ARG A 97 -4.09 -11.55 11.41
CA ARG A 97 -3.47 -12.83 11.05
C ARG A 97 -2.48 -12.71 9.89
N TYR A 98 -2.86 -11.95 8.85
CA TYR A 98 -2.13 -11.84 7.59
C TYR A 98 -1.38 -10.50 7.43
N GLY A 99 -1.42 -9.66 8.46
CA GLY A 99 -0.74 -8.37 8.48
C GLY A 99 -1.49 -7.27 7.71
N LEU A 100 -0.73 -6.27 7.29
CA LEU A 100 -1.24 -5.09 6.59
C LEU A 100 -0.70 -5.04 5.16
N SER A 101 -1.44 -4.42 4.24
CA SER A 101 -0.98 -4.16 2.87
C SER A 101 -1.38 -2.76 2.38
N GLY A 102 -0.86 -2.32 1.23
CA GLY A 102 -1.24 -1.04 0.62
C GLY A 102 -1.06 0.17 1.54
N ILE A 103 -1.99 1.13 1.45
CA ILE A 103 -2.03 2.32 2.32
C ILE A 103 -2.29 1.95 3.80
N GLU A 104 -3.03 0.87 4.08
CA GLU A 104 -3.21 0.40 5.47
C GLU A 104 -1.88 0.08 6.16
N ALA A 105 -0.93 -0.51 5.43
CA ALA A 105 0.43 -0.73 5.92
C ALA A 105 1.25 0.57 5.96
N ALA A 106 1.21 1.32 4.86
CA ALA A 106 2.08 2.50 4.69
C ALA A 106 1.77 3.63 5.66
N ALA A 107 0.51 3.76 6.07
CA ALA A 107 0.04 4.79 6.98
C ALA A 107 -0.40 4.23 8.35
N ASP A 108 0.04 3.01 8.70
CA ASP A 108 -0.41 2.33 9.93
C ASP A 108 -0.24 3.19 11.19
N SER A 109 0.89 3.88 11.33
CA SER A 109 1.16 4.76 12.48
C SER A 109 0.18 5.93 12.59
N ILE A 110 -0.25 6.50 11.46
CA ILE A 110 -1.24 7.58 11.40
C ILE A 110 -2.63 7.00 11.69
N LEU A 111 -2.98 5.91 11.02
CA LEU A 111 -4.26 5.23 11.11
C LEU A 111 -4.51 4.61 12.48
N THR A 112 -3.48 4.34 13.29
CA THR A 112 -3.60 3.84 14.66
C THR A 112 -3.38 4.92 15.73
N GLY A 113 -2.98 6.13 15.33
CA GLY A 113 -2.74 7.25 16.24
C GLY A 113 -1.39 7.19 16.98
N LEU A 114 -0.42 6.42 16.47
CA LEU A 114 0.94 6.33 17.00
C LEU A 114 1.85 7.48 16.51
N ASP A 115 1.54 8.08 15.38
CA ASP A 115 2.34 9.17 14.81
C ASP A 115 2.25 10.45 15.66
N GLY A 116 3.41 10.90 16.17
CA GLY A 116 3.56 12.12 16.97
C GLY A 116 3.34 11.99 18.48
N GLN A 117 3.24 10.77 19.03
CA GLN A 117 3.00 10.54 20.46
C GLN A 117 4.25 9.99 21.17
N ASP A 118 4.61 10.58 22.31
CA ASP A 118 5.61 10.00 23.22
C ASP A 118 5.07 8.70 23.86
N GLU A 119 5.91 7.66 23.96
CA GLU A 119 5.54 6.35 24.55
C GLU A 119 4.93 6.47 25.96
N VAL A 120 5.33 7.49 26.71
CA VAL A 120 4.82 7.79 28.07
C VAL A 120 3.37 8.28 28.02
N SER A 121 3.00 9.12 27.06
CA SER A 121 1.62 9.62 26.87
C SER A 121 0.66 8.47 26.52
N LEU A 122 1.07 7.62 25.57
CA LEU A 122 0.32 6.42 25.17
C LEU A 122 0.09 5.46 26.35
N TRP A 123 1.09 5.33 27.23
CA TRP A 123 0.97 4.49 28.43
C TRP A 123 -0.08 5.07 29.42
N TRP A 124 -0.06 6.37 29.71
CA TRP A 124 -1.02 6.99 30.63
C TRP A 124 -2.47 6.89 30.13
N HIS A 125 -2.72 7.23 28.87
CA HIS A 125 -4.09 7.21 28.32
C HIS A 125 -4.67 5.80 28.17
N HIS A 126 -3.87 4.82 27.71
CA HIS A 126 -4.40 3.48 27.45
C HIS A 126 -4.37 2.54 28.65
N HIS A 127 -3.35 2.60 29.50
CA HIS A 127 -3.24 1.68 30.63
C HIS A 127 -3.93 2.20 31.90
N LEU A 128 -4.03 3.52 32.11
CA LEU A 128 -4.74 4.06 33.29
C LEU A 128 -6.17 4.50 33.02
N LEU A 129 -6.46 5.14 31.88
CA LEU A 129 -7.80 5.68 31.59
C LEU A 129 -8.70 4.72 30.79
N GLY A 130 -8.11 3.70 30.16
CA GLY A 130 -8.85 2.69 29.39
C GLY A 130 -9.49 3.26 28.12
N GLU A 131 -9.05 4.42 27.65
CA GLU A 131 -9.60 5.06 26.44
C GLU A 131 -9.26 4.23 25.19
N PRO A 132 -10.20 4.07 24.23
CA PRO A 132 -9.89 3.44 22.96
C PRO A 132 -8.92 4.31 22.17
N ARG A 133 -7.93 3.69 21.50
CA ARG A 133 -7.04 4.39 20.58
C ARG A 133 -7.84 4.86 19.38
N ILE A 134 -7.80 6.16 19.07
CA ILE A 134 -8.42 6.73 17.88
C ILE A 134 -7.32 7.18 16.93
N GLY A 135 -7.32 6.62 15.73
CA GLY A 135 -6.41 6.99 14.66
C GLY A 135 -6.81 8.27 13.95
N ARG A 136 -5.89 8.79 13.12
CA ARG A 136 -6.14 9.94 12.26
C ARG A 136 -6.44 9.51 10.84
N ASP A 137 -7.24 10.31 10.17
CA ASP A 137 -7.60 10.08 8.77
C ASP A 137 -6.42 10.37 7.84
N VAL A 138 -6.35 9.64 6.74
CA VAL A 138 -5.36 9.81 5.66
C VAL A 138 -6.10 10.15 4.38
N GLN A 139 -5.71 11.25 3.73
CA GLN A 139 -6.33 11.68 2.49
C GLN A 139 -5.43 11.38 1.28
N LEU A 140 -6.00 10.68 0.30
CA LEU A 140 -5.34 10.28 -0.92
C LEU A 140 -5.57 11.28 -2.06
N THR A 141 -4.79 11.13 -3.12
CA THR A 141 -4.97 11.84 -4.40
C THR A 141 -6.03 11.20 -5.28
N LEU A 142 -6.45 9.96 -4.97
CA LEU A 142 -7.46 9.22 -5.71
C LEU A 142 -8.78 9.98 -5.79
N ASP A 143 -9.41 9.92 -6.95
CA ASP A 143 -10.80 10.32 -7.16
C ASP A 143 -11.67 9.07 -7.22
N ILE A 144 -12.64 8.94 -6.30
CA ILE A 144 -13.43 7.72 -6.20
C ILE A 144 -14.30 7.44 -7.43
N GLU A 145 -14.82 8.49 -8.06
CA GLU A 145 -15.69 8.34 -9.24
C GLU A 145 -14.85 7.87 -10.43
N LEU A 146 -13.67 8.46 -10.61
CA LEU A 146 -12.73 8.04 -11.64
C LEU A 146 -12.15 6.64 -11.37
N GLN A 147 -11.88 6.30 -10.10
CA GLN A 147 -11.41 4.97 -9.70
C GLN A 147 -12.44 3.90 -10.04
N ARG A 148 -13.72 4.12 -9.73
CA ARG A 148 -14.82 3.21 -10.09
C ARG A 148 -14.96 3.08 -11.59
N ALA A 149 -14.95 4.20 -12.32
CA ALA A 149 -15.01 4.18 -13.78
C ALA A 149 -13.85 3.40 -14.41
N ALA A 150 -12.62 3.56 -13.91
CA ALA A 150 -11.46 2.80 -14.37
C ALA A 150 -11.57 1.31 -14.03
N PHE A 151 -12.05 0.98 -12.83
CA PHE A 151 -12.28 -0.41 -12.42
C PHE A 151 -13.36 -1.09 -13.27
N ASP A 152 -14.50 -0.44 -13.46
CA ASP A 152 -15.61 -0.94 -14.27
C ASP A 152 -15.21 -1.09 -15.75
N ALA A 153 -14.32 -0.22 -16.25
CA ALA A 153 -13.80 -0.30 -17.61
C ALA A 153 -12.97 -1.57 -17.85
N LEU A 154 -12.21 -2.06 -16.84
CA LEU A 154 -11.49 -3.34 -16.96
C LEU A 154 -12.47 -4.51 -17.09
N GLY A 155 -13.57 -4.49 -16.33
CA GLY A 155 -14.50 -5.61 -16.22
C GLY A 155 -13.77 -6.88 -15.75
N ASP A 156 -14.07 -8.00 -16.40
CA ASP A 156 -13.48 -9.32 -16.06
C ASP A 156 -12.08 -9.54 -16.67
N ARG A 157 -11.52 -8.55 -17.37
CA ARG A 157 -10.21 -8.69 -18.04
C ARG A 157 -9.08 -8.45 -17.07
N ALA A 158 -8.07 -9.31 -17.12
CA ALA A 158 -6.84 -9.12 -16.37
C ALA A 158 -6.06 -7.92 -16.92
N GLY A 159 -5.60 -7.03 -16.05
CA GLY A 159 -4.97 -5.80 -16.48
C GLY A 159 -4.97 -4.71 -15.42
N ALA A 160 -4.57 -3.51 -15.84
CA ALA A 160 -4.51 -2.35 -14.96
C ALA A 160 -4.78 -1.06 -15.72
N ILE A 161 -5.31 -0.07 -14.99
CA ILE A 161 -5.48 1.30 -15.47
C ILE A 161 -4.85 2.24 -14.46
N VAL A 162 -4.01 3.16 -14.93
CA VAL A 162 -3.44 4.22 -14.11
C VAL A 162 -3.79 5.57 -14.75
N ILE A 163 -4.36 6.46 -13.95
CA ILE A 163 -4.66 7.83 -14.35
C ILE A 163 -3.94 8.77 -13.39
N LEU A 164 -3.13 9.67 -13.96
CA LEU A 164 -2.33 10.64 -13.23
C LEU A 164 -2.75 12.05 -13.61
N ASP A 165 -2.67 12.97 -12.66
CA ASP A 165 -2.52 14.38 -12.97
C ASP A 165 -1.12 14.61 -13.55
N ALA A 166 -1.06 15.12 -14.78
CA ALA A 166 0.16 15.13 -15.57
C ALA A 166 1.24 16.09 -15.03
N ILE A 167 0.83 17.13 -14.28
CA ILE A 167 1.73 18.17 -13.78
C ILE A 167 2.17 17.85 -12.35
N SER A 168 1.20 17.50 -11.49
CA SER A 168 1.43 17.27 -10.08
C SER A 168 1.91 15.85 -9.78
N GLY A 169 1.67 14.88 -10.68
CA GLY A 169 1.96 13.47 -10.44
C GLY A 169 1.02 12.81 -9.42
N GLY A 170 -0.08 13.48 -9.05
CA GLY A 170 -1.12 12.88 -8.21
C GLY A 170 -1.79 11.72 -8.93
N VAL A 171 -1.76 10.54 -8.32
CA VAL A 171 -2.50 9.37 -8.82
C VAL A 171 -3.99 9.58 -8.58
N LEU A 172 -4.75 9.77 -9.65
CA LEU A 172 -6.20 9.99 -9.59
C LEU A 172 -6.97 8.68 -9.64
N ALA A 173 -6.48 7.69 -10.39
CA ALA A 173 -7.00 6.33 -10.35
C ALA A 173 -5.87 5.31 -10.57
N MET A 174 -5.98 4.17 -9.91
CA MET A 174 -5.09 3.02 -10.03
C MET A 174 -5.93 1.75 -9.85
N ALA A 175 -6.51 1.28 -10.94
CA ALA A 175 -7.34 0.09 -10.96
C ALA A 175 -6.51 -1.13 -11.38
N SER A 176 -6.78 -2.28 -10.78
CA SER A 176 -6.17 -3.57 -11.12
C SER A 176 -7.24 -4.65 -11.12
N SER A 177 -7.19 -5.54 -12.10
CA SER A 177 -8.09 -6.68 -12.23
C SER A 177 -7.30 -7.94 -12.61
N PRO A 178 -7.65 -9.13 -12.09
CA PRO A 178 -8.72 -9.39 -11.11
C PRO A 178 -8.46 -8.77 -9.74
N THR A 179 -9.53 -8.55 -8.99
CA THR A 179 -9.49 -7.96 -7.64
C THR A 179 -9.88 -8.97 -6.56
N PHE A 180 -9.77 -8.55 -5.30
CA PHE A 180 -10.21 -9.29 -4.13
C PHE A 180 -11.03 -8.37 -3.23
N ASP A 181 -11.78 -8.95 -2.29
CA ASP A 181 -12.48 -8.20 -1.25
C ASP A 181 -11.58 -8.12 0.01
N PRO A 182 -11.05 -6.93 0.36
CA PRO A 182 -10.21 -6.78 1.55
C PRO A 182 -10.94 -7.09 2.86
N SER A 183 -12.27 -6.92 2.92
CA SER A 183 -13.06 -7.26 4.11
C SER A 183 -13.15 -8.78 4.34
N ARG A 184 -12.83 -9.59 3.33
CA ARG A 184 -12.83 -11.05 3.37
C ARG A 184 -11.44 -11.67 3.52
N ILE A 185 -10.41 -10.85 3.76
CA ILE A 185 -9.03 -11.34 3.83
C ILE A 185 -8.86 -12.43 4.91
N ASP A 186 -9.49 -12.29 6.07
CA ASP A 186 -9.34 -13.25 7.16
C ASP A 186 -10.02 -14.60 6.89
N SER A 187 -11.08 -14.62 6.07
CA SER A 187 -11.82 -15.84 5.71
C SER A 187 -11.27 -16.52 4.46
N ASP A 188 -10.78 -15.77 3.48
CA ASP A 188 -10.55 -16.26 2.12
C ASP A 188 -9.09 -16.09 1.63
N PHE A 189 -8.15 -15.73 2.51
CA PHE A 189 -6.73 -15.54 2.16
C PHE A 189 -6.14 -16.71 1.37
N GLU A 190 -6.39 -17.94 1.81
CA GLU A 190 -5.89 -19.15 1.15
C GLU A 190 -6.47 -19.30 -0.26
N THR A 191 -7.75 -18.94 -0.45
CA THR A 191 -8.39 -18.93 -1.76
C THR A 191 -7.77 -17.87 -2.68
N PHE A 192 -7.57 -16.64 -2.19
CA PHE A 192 -6.95 -15.57 -2.98
C PHE A 192 -5.49 -15.86 -3.35
N THR A 193 -4.75 -16.55 -2.47
CA THR A 193 -3.36 -16.92 -2.71
C THR A 193 -3.23 -18.11 -3.67
N ALA A 194 -4.18 -19.05 -3.61
CA ALA A 194 -4.19 -20.23 -4.49
C ALA A 194 -4.76 -19.93 -5.90
N ASP A 195 -5.44 -18.79 -6.09
CA ASP A 195 -5.98 -18.39 -7.38
C ASP A 195 -4.85 -18.08 -8.36
N SER A 196 -4.82 -18.82 -9.48
CA SER A 196 -3.83 -18.67 -10.54
C SER A 196 -3.88 -17.31 -11.24
N ASN A 197 -5.01 -16.60 -11.16
CA ASN A 197 -5.16 -15.26 -11.72
C ASN A 197 -4.53 -14.17 -10.82
N GLY A 198 -4.02 -14.52 -9.64
CA GLY A 198 -3.30 -13.60 -8.75
C GLY A 198 -4.08 -12.33 -8.40
N PRO A 199 -5.27 -12.44 -7.76
CA PRO A 199 -6.09 -11.28 -7.42
C PRO A 199 -5.45 -10.32 -6.41
N LEU A 200 -4.50 -10.79 -5.58
CA LEU A 200 -3.76 -9.96 -4.63
C LEU A 200 -2.66 -9.10 -5.31
N LEU A 201 -2.31 -9.39 -6.56
CA LEU A 201 -1.27 -8.67 -7.29
C LEU A 201 -1.79 -7.30 -7.72
N ASN A 202 -1.14 -6.24 -7.26
CA ASN A 202 -1.33 -4.90 -7.81
C ASN A 202 -0.62 -4.79 -9.17
N ARG A 203 -1.33 -5.09 -10.25
CA ARG A 203 -0.77 -5.07 -11.62
C ARG A 203 -0.33 -3.68 -12.05
N ALA A 204 -0.90 -2.62 -11.48
CA ALA A 204 -0.55 -1.25 -11.81
C ALA A 204 0.89 -0.88 -11.39
N THR A 205 1.37 -1.43 -10.26
CA THR A 205 2.69 -1.10 -9.69
C THR A 205 3.69 -2.24 -9.65
N LEU A 206 3.22 -3.49 -9.71
CA LEU A 206 4.04 -4.70 -9.62
C LEU A 206 3.98 -5.55 -10.89
N GLY A 207 3.00 -5.33 -11.78
CA GLY A 207 2.93 -6.02 -13.06
C GLY A 207 4.01 -5.48 -14.01
N LEU A 208 4.87 -6.36 -14.52
CA LEU A 208 5.88 -6.02 -15.52
C LEU A 208 5.50 -6.60 -16.87
N TYR A 209 5.34 -5.72 -17.86
CA TYR A 209 4.84 -6.09 -19.19
C TYR A 209 5.77 -5.56 -20.28
N ALA A 210 5.97 -6.36 -21.33
CA ALA A 210 6.72 -5.92 -22.50
C ALA A 210 6.03 -4.70 -23.15
N ALA A 211 6.81 -3.67 -23.48
CA ALA A 211 6.28 -2.40 -23.96
C ALA A 211 7.07 -1.81 -25.15
N ASP A 212 7.80 -2.64 -25.91
CA ASP A 212 8.67 -2.22 -27.04
C ASP A 212 8.01 -1.17 -27.94
N PRO A 213 6.78 -1.40 -28.45
CA PRO A 213 6.20 -0.47 -29.43
C PRO A 213 5.89 0.92 -28.85
N LEU A 214 5.73 1.05 -27.54
CA LEU A 214 5.52 2.34 -26.86
C LEU A 214 6.84 2.96 -26.38
N LEU A 215 7.82 2.14 -26.00
CA LEU A 215 9.13 2.63 -25.57
C LEU A 215 9.93 3.26 -26.72
N ASP A 216 9.67 2.85 -27.97
CA ASP A 216 10.21 3.48 -29.19
C ASP A 216 9.86 4.98 -29.32
N LEU A 217 8.85 5.48 -28.59
CA LEU A 217 8.52 6.91 -28.55
C LEU A 217 9.57 7.73 -27.80
N PHE A 218 10.30 7.10 -26.88
CA PHE A 218 11.25 7.69 -25.95
C PHE A 218 12.70 7.39 -26.37
N PRO A 219 13.69 8.17 -25.91
CA PRO A 219 15.08 7.93 -26.25
C PRO A 219 15.61 6.65 -25.59
N GLU A 220 16.46 5.90 -26.29
CA GLU A 220 17.13 4.68 -25.78
C GLU A 220 17.98 4.94 -24.52
N THR A 221 18.38 6.19 -24.27
CA THR A 221 19.16 6.60 -23.09
C THR A 221 18.31 6.77 -21.83
N LEU A 222 17.00 6.54 -21.89
CA LEU A 222 16.10 6.69 -20.77
C LEU A 222 16.40 5.64 -19.69
N ASP A 223 16.76 6.10 -18.50
CA ASP A 223 16.98 5.22 -17.35
C ASP A 223 15.63 4.79 -16.74
N LEU A 224 15.14 3.62 -17.16
CA LEU A 224 13.92 3.02 -16.66
C LEU A 224 14.10 2.30 -15.31
N ALA A 225 15.32 2.19 -14.79
CA ALA A 225 15.57 1.53 -13.50
C ALA A 225 15.13 2.40 -12.30
N ILE A 226 14.81 3.68 -12.53
CA ILE A 226 14.33 4.60 -11.50
C ILE A 226 12.94 4.15 -11.02
N THR A 227 12.90 3.59 -9.81
CA THR A 227 11.64 3.13 -9.19
C THR A 227 10.76 4.33 -8.77
N PRO A 228 9.47 4.38 -9.17
CA PRO A 228 8.52 5.40 -8.77
C PRO A 228 8.31 5.28 -7.26
N ALA A 229 8.65 6.35 -6.54
CA ALA A 229 8.54 6.40 -5.09
C ALA A 229 7.08 6.62 -4.67
N LEU A 230 6.38 5.55 -4.35
CA LEU A 230 5.06 5.58 -3.73
C LEU A 230 5.12 4.97 -2.32
N PRO A 231 4.15 5.31 -1.43
CA PRO A 231 4.04 4.67 -0.12
C PRO A 231 3.67 3.18 -0.19
N ILE A 232 3.22 2.69 -1.35
CA ILE A 232 2.89 1.29 -1.61
C ILE A 232 4.00 0.60 -2.41
N PRO A 233 4.11 -0.75 -2.38
CA PRO A 233 5.12 -1.47 -3.15
C PRO A 233 5.06 -1.16 -4.65
N THR A 234 6.20 -0.83 -5.22
CA THR A 234 6.43 -0.61 -6.65
C THR A 234 7.64 -1.43 -7.10
N GLN A 235 7.68 -1.78 -8.38
CA GLN A 235 8.78 -2.53 -8.98
C GLN A 235 9.44 -1.68 -10.08
N PRO A 236 10.79 -1.54 -10.13
CA PRO A 236 11.47 -0.89 -11.25
C PRO A 236 11.23 -1.64 -12.56
N ALA A 237 11.42 -0.96 -13.68
CA ALA A 237 11.46 -1.64 -14.98
C ALA A 237 12.59 -2.69 -15.03
N ASP A 238 12.39 -3.74 -15.82
CA ASP A 238 13.36 -4.81 -16.06
C ASP A 238 13.58 -4.98 -17.57
N GLY A 239 14.69 -4.45 -18.07
CA GLY A 239 14.96 -4.37 -19.50
C GLY A 239 13.85 -3.58 -20.21
N ASN A 240 13.14 -4.26 -21.11
CA ASN A 240 12.04 -3.66 -21.86
C ASN A 240 10.65 -3.91 -21.25
N ARG A 241 10.61 -4.46 -20.03
CA ARG A 241 9.37 -4.67 -19.27
C ARG A 241 9.17 -3.52 -18.29
N ILE A 242 7.98 -2.94 -18.30
CA ILE A 242 7.66 -1.75 -17.51
C ILE A 242 6.30 -1.90 -16.84
N THR A 243 6.13 -1.24 -15.70
CA THR A 243 4.84 -1.23 -15.00
C THR A 243 3.87 -0.23 -15.64
N PRO A 244 2.55 -0.43 -15.56
CA PRO A 244 1.55 0.56 -15.98
C PRO A 244 1.73 1.93 -15.31
N LEU A 245 2.14 1.98 -14.04
CA LEU A 245 2.44 3.23 -13.34
C LEU A 245 3.58 4.01 -13.99
N HIS A 246 4.72 3.36 -14.21
CA HIS A 246 5.85 3.97 -14.92
C HIS A 246 5.43 4.49 -16.30
N MET A 247 4.65 3.70 -17.04
CA MET A 247 4.22 4.07 -18.38
C MET A 247 3.23 5.25 -18.34
N ALA A 248 2.38 5.34 -17.32
CA ALA A 248 1.56 6.54 -17.06
C ALA A 248 2.43 7.77 -16.74
N LEU A 249 3.52 7.62 -15.98
CA LEU A 249 4.45 8.71 -15.66
C LEU A 249 5.20 9.23 -16.89
N LEU A 250 5.67 8.32 -17.76
CA LEU A 250 6.24 8.68 -19.05
C LEU A 250 5.22 9.38 -19.96
N THR A 251 3.96 8.94 -19.91
CA THR A 251 2.86 9.60 -20.63
C THR A 251 2.59 11.00 -20.07
N ALA A 252 2.62 11.17 -18.75
CA ALA A 252 2.48 12.47 -18.09
C ALA A 252 3.60 13.44 -18.50
N ALA A 253 4.82 12.96 -18.71
CA ALA A 253 5.91 13.79 -19.21
C ALA A 253 5.64 14.37 -20.60
N ILE A 254 4.89 13.68 -21.48
CA ILE A 254 4.50 14.21 -22.79
C ILE A 254 3.59 15.45 -22.63
N ALA A 255 2.68 15.42 -21.66
CA ALA A 255 1.85 16.57 -21.31
C ALA A 255 2.62 17.68 -20.59
N ASN A 256 3.58 17.31 -19.74
CA ASN A 256 4.36 18.21 -18.88
C ASN A 256 5.71 18.63 -19.52
N ASP A 257 5.70 18.94 -20.82
CA ASP A 257 6.84 19.46 -21.58
C ASP A 257 8.17 18.68 -21.44
N GLY A 258 8.07 17.36 -21.30
CA GLY A 258 9.18 16.43 -21.17
C GLY A 258 9.66 16.19 -19.74
N LEU A 259 8.98 16.76 -18.75
CA LEU A 259 9.26 16.58 -17.32
C LEU A 259 8.34 15.51 -16.73
N MET A 260 8.88 14.34 -16.41
CA MET A 260 8.15 13.31 -15.69
C MET A 260 7.89 13.76 -14.25
N PRO A 261 6.63 13.88 -13.81
CA PRO A 261 6.33 14.30 -12.43
C PRO A 261 6.71 13.19 -11.44
N ALA A 262 6.94 13.56 -10.18
CA ALA A 262 7.08 12.58 -9.12
C ALA A 262 5.69 12.04 -8.71
N PRO A 263 5.47 10.72 -8.68
CA PRO A 263 4.16 10.15 -8.35
C PRO A 263 3.79 10.44 -6.89
N ARG A 264 2.52 10.71 -6.62
CA ARG A 264 1.99 10.94 -5.26
C ARG A 264 0.65 10.26 -5.07
N LEU A 265 0.53 9.48 -3.99
CA LEU A 265 -0.72 8.85 -3.56
C LEU A 265 -1.39 9.59 -2.39
N THR A 266 -0.64 10.36 -1.59
CA THR A 266 -1.16 11.12 -0.45
C THR A 266 -1.12 12.61 -0.74
N GLN A 267 -2.12 13.36 -0.26
CA GLN A 267 -2.14 14.82 -0.43
C GLN A 267 -1.12 15.51 0.47
N THR A 268 -0.89 14.96 1.67
CA THR A 268 0.21 15.39 2.52
C THR A 268 1.49 14.74 2.02
N PRO A 269 2.55 15.51 1.70
CA PRO A 269 3.82 14.93 1.34
C PRO A 269 4.35 14.15 2.54
N THR A 270 4.34 12.82 2.47
CA THR A 270 5.17 12.01 3.35
C THR A 270 6.60 12.46 3.08
N GLN A 271 7.32 12.89 4.12
CA GLN A 271 8.67 13.44 3.99
C GLN A 271 9.69 12.34 3.62
N THR A 272 9.61 11.79 2.42
CA THR A 272 10.70 11.03 1.80
C THR A 272 11.57 12.01 1.00
N PRO A 273 12.87 12.15 1.30
CA PRO A 273 13.75 13.15 0.68
C PRO A 273 13.89 13.07 -0.84
N ASN A 274 13.62 11.88 -1.43
CA ASN A 274 13.91 11.59 -2.85
C ASN A 274 12.71 11.74 -3.80
N SER A 275 11.52 12.10 -3.31
CA SER A 275 10.26 12.11 -4.09
C SER A 275 9.81 13.51 -4.56
N ALA A 276 10.67 14.53 -4.50
CA ALA A 276 10.20 15.93 -4.55
C ALA A 276 10.26 16.62 -5.92
N HIS A 277 11.02 16.13 -6.90
CA HIS A 277 11.30 16.91 -8.12
C HIS A 277 11.01 16.15 -9.41
N PRO A 278 10.36 16.80 -10.40
CA PRO A 278 10.20 16.25 -11.74
C PRO A 278 11.55 15.93 -12.39
N ILE A 279 11.58 14.86 -13.18
CA ILE A 279 12.77 14.38 -13.89
C ILE A 279 12.61 14.69 -15.37
N ALA A 280 13.57 15.38 -15.99
CA ALA A 280 13.56 15.61 -17.42
C ALA A 280 13.90 14.31 -18.16
N ILE A 281 12.96 13.82 -18.98
CA ILE A 281 13.13 12.58 -19.75
C ILE A 281 13.26 12.82 -21.26
N ILE A 282 12.60 13.86 -21.78
CA ILE A 282 12.66 14.28 -23.20
C ILE A 282 12.67 15.80 -23.28
N SER A 283 13.07 16.36 -24.43
CA SER A 283 12.98 17.81 -24.65
C SER A 283 11.53 18.26 -24.79
N SER A 284 11.23 19.51 -24.45
CA SER A 284 9.89 20.10 -24.64
C SER A 284 9.44 20.08 -26.09
N THR A 285 10.36 20.29 -27.03
CA THR A 285 10.09 20.15 -28.47
C THR A 285 9.67 18.72 -28.82
N ARG A 286 10.40 17.72 -28.33
CA ARG A 286 10.07 16.31 -28.57
C ARG A 286 8.73 15.93 -27.92
N ALA A 287 8.46 16.41 -26.72
CA ALA A 287 7.16 16.23 -26.07
C ALA A 287 6.01 16.80 -26.91
N ALA A 288 6.19 18.01 -27.45
CA ALA A 288 5.18 18.64 -28.33
C ALA A 288 4.98 17.87 -29.65
N GLU A 289 6.05 17.33 -30.25
CA GLU A 289 5.96 16.48 -31.44
C GLU A 289 5.14 15.22 -31.17
N ILE A 290 5.44 14.49 -30.10
CA ILE A 290 4.73 13.26 -29.71
C ILE A 290 3.26 13.59 -29.41
N ARG A 291 3.01 14.67 -28.65
CA ARG A 291 1.65 15.13 -28.31
C ARG A 291 0.82 15.48 -29.55
N SER A 292 1.44 16.13 -30.54
CA SER A 292 0.78 16.43 -31.82
C SER A 292 0.43 15.17 -32.62
N GLY A 293 1.31 14.16 -32.58
CA GLY A 293 1.13 12.90 -33.29
C GLY A 293 0.14 11.93 -32.64
N MET A 294 -0.09 12.01 -31.32
CA MET A 294 -0.90 11.02 -30.60
C MET A 294 -2.41 11.24 -30.71
N GLY A 295 -2.87 12.47 -31.00
CA GLY A 295 -4.30 12.79 -30.92
C GLY A 295 -4.85 12.48 -29.52
N ALA A 296 -5.75 11.50 -29.41
CA ALA A 296 -6.29 11.03 -28.13
C ALA A 296 -5.34 10.04 -27.39
N GLY A 297 -4.43 9.37 -28.11
CA GLY A 297 -3.51 8.40 -27.53
C GLY A 297 -2.90 7.41 -28.54
N TYR A 298 -1.91 6.65 -28.08
CA TYR A 298 -1.28 5.55 -28.80
C TYR A 298 -1.74 4.20 -28.26
N ALA A 299 -2.11 3.30 -29.16
CA ALA A 299 -2.44 1.92 -28.84
C ALA A 299 -1.38 0.99 -29.45
N ALA A 300 -0.98 -0.04 -28.71
CA ALA A 300 0.02 -1.00 -29.16
C ALA A 300 -0.30 -2.41 -28.67
N THR A 301 0.19 -3.41 -29.39
CA THR A 301 0.16 -4.81 -28.95
C THR A 301 1.60 -5.28 -28.83
N ALA A 302 2.00 -5.77 -27.66
CA ALA A 302 3.31 -6.36 -27.43
C ALA A 302 3.18 -7.88 -27.24
N PRO A 303 4.08 -8.70 -27.82
CA PRO A 303 4.09 -10.14 -27.58
C PRO A 303 4.64 -10.46 -26.18
N THR A 304 4.20 -11.57 -25.58
CA THR A 304 4.83 -12.10 -24.36
C THR A 304 5.98 -13.06 -24.71
N GLU A 305 7.04 -13.11 -23.89
CA GLU A 305 8.24 -13.92 -24.18
C GLU A 305 8.02 -15.43 -24.07
N PHE A 306 7.02 -15.86 -23.29
CA PHE A 306 6.87 -17.25 -22.84
C PHE A 306 5.61 -17.96 -23.38
N ASP A 307 4.72 -17.25 -24.07
CA ASP A 307 3.47 -17.80 -24.59
C ASP A 307 3.03 -17.05 -25.86
N ASP A 308 2.11 -17.62 -26.65
CA ASP A 308 1.48 -16.98 -27.82
C ASP A 308 0.49 -15.85 -27.41
N ARG A 309 0.59 -15.38 -26.17
CA ARG A 309 -0.24 -14.32 -25.61
C ARG A 309 0.34 -12.95 -25.90
N THR A 310 -0.55 -11.97 -25.88
CA THR A 310 -0.23 -10.57 -26.18
C THR A 310 -0.66 -9.66 -25.06
N ILE A 311 0.03 -8.54 -24.93
CA ILE A 311 -0.34 -7.44 -24.04
C ILE A 311 -0.88 -6.29 -24.88
N GLY A 312 -2.14 -5.93 -24.63
CA GLY A 312 -2.77 -4.76 -25.20
C GLY A 312 -2.43 -3.53 -24.37
N TRP A 313 -1.79 -2.54 -24.99
CA TRP A 313 -1.45 -1.27 -24.36
C TRP A 313 -2.23 -0.12 -24.96
N PHE A 314 -2.54 0.86 -24.11
CA PHE A 314 -2.93 2.19 -24.53
C PHE A 314 -2.32 3.23 -23.60
N ILE A 315 -1.80 4.31 -24.18
CA ILE A 315 -1.41 5.52 -23.46
C ILE A 315 -2.12 6.73 -24.08
N GLY A 316 -2.63 7.64 -23.26
CA GLY A 316 -3.42 8.77 -23.73
C GLY A 316 -3.34 9.97 -22.82
N LEU A 317 -3.78 11.11 -23.35
CA LEU A 317 -3.91 12.36 -22.63
C LEU A 317 -5.35 12.86 -22.80
N THR A 318 -5.92 13.47 -21.76
CA THR A 318 -7.18 14.19 -21.93
C THR A 318 -6.99 15.38 -22.90
N PRO A 319 -8.06 15.91 -23.52
CA PRO A 319 -7.95 17.02 -24.46
C PRO A 319 -7.24 18.25 -23.88
N SER A 320 -7.46 18.54 -22.59
CA SER A 320 -6.74 19.59 -21.87
C SER A 320 -5.25 19.29 -21.61
N GLY A 321 -4.84 18.03 -21.72
CA GLY A 321 -3.51 17.54 -21.29
C GLY A 321 -3.35 17.43 -19.77
N ALA A 322 -4.41 17.69 -18.99
CA ALA A 322 -4.34 17.69 -17.53
C ALA A 322 -4.11 16.29 -16.95
N ARG A 323 -4.62 15.25 -17.62
CA ARG A 323 -4.51 13.86 -17.15
C ARG A 323 -3.79 12.98 -18.16
N ALA A 324 -2.93 12.13 -17.65
CA ALA A 324 -2.30 11.05 -18.40
C ALA A 324 -2.90 9.72 -18.00
N ILE A 325 -3.24 8.90 -19.00
CA ILE A 325 -3.88 7.60 -18.82
C ILE A 325 -2.98 6.53 -19.41
N CYS A 326 -2.82 5.43 -18.69
CA CYS A 326 -2.23 4.20 -19.19
C CYS A 326 -3.18 3.04 -18.91
N VAL A 327 -3.39 2.19 -19.91
CA VAL A 327 -4.18 0.95 -19.81
C VAL A 327 -3.32 -0.20 -20.31
N VAL A 328 -3.34 -1.28 -19.54
CA VAL A 328 -2.80 -2.59 -19.92
C VAL A 328 -3.89 -3.63 -19.80
N ILE A 329 -4.04 -4.45 -20.83
CA ILE A 329 -4.89 -5.64 -20.85
C ILE A 329 -4.00 -6.85 -21.14
N GLU A 330 -3.94 -7.77 -20.19
CA GLU A 330 -3.32 -9.08 -20.37
C GLU A 330 -4.16 -9.93 -21.33
N ASP A 331 -3.51 -10.73 -22.15
CA ASP A 331 -4.12 -11.58 -23.17
C ASP A 331 -5.03 -10.80 -24.14
N GLY A 332 -4.72 -9.51 -24.32
CA GLY A 332 -5.50 -8.56 -25.10
C GLY A 332 -4.69 -7.91 -26.23
N VAL A 333 -5.37 -7.04 -26.98
CA VAL A 333 -4.79 -6.32 -28.14
C VAL A 333 -4.96 -4.80 -28.02
N ALA A 334 -4.22 -4.05 -28.83
CA ALA A 334 -4.27 -2.59 -28.91
C ALA A 334 -5.71 -2.02 -28.98
N ALA A 335 -6.57 -2.62 -29.80
CA ALA A 335 -7.95 -2.17 -29.97
C ALA A 335 -8.78 -2.27 -28.69
N GLU A 336 -8.56 -3.32 -27.89
CA GLU A 336 -9.27 -3.53 -26.62
C GLU A 336 -8.78 -2.58 -25.53
N ALA A 337 -7.47 -2.37 -25.45
CA ALA A 337 -6.89 -1.39 -24.54
C ALA A 337 -7.38 0.03 -24.87
N ALA A 338 -7.42 0.40 -26.15
CA ALA A 338 -7.95 1.67 -26.61
C ALA A 338 -9.44 1.84 -26.29
N ALA A 339 -10.27 0.83 -26.57
CA ALA A 339 -11.70 0.85 -26.27
C ALA A 339 -11.98 1.00 -24.76
N THR A 340 -11.09 0.46 -23.92
CA THR A 340 -11.15 0.58 -22.47
C THR A 340 -10.78 1.99 -21.98
N ALA A 341 -9.80 2.62 -22.62
CA ALA A 341 -9.31 3.94 -22.22
C ALA A 341 -10.18 5.11 -22.72
N LEU A 342 -10.74 5.01 -23.92
CA LEU A 342 -11.47 6.10 -24.60
C LEU A 342 -12.59 6.73 -23.76
N PRO A 343 -13.44 5.97 -23.03
CA PRO A 343 -14.47 6.56 -22.17
C PRO A 343 -13.92 7.40 -21.01
N LEU A 344 -12.67 7.11 -20.58
CA LEU A 344 -11.99 7.75 -19.45
C LEU A 344 -11.23 9.03 -19.87
N LEU A 345 -11.03 9.26 -21.18
CA LEU A 345 -10.34 10.43 -21.74
C LEU A 345 -11.25 11.68 -21.87
N LYS A 346 -12.12 11.90 -20.89
CA LYS A 346 -12.96 13.10 -20.83
C LYS A 346 -12.38 14.08 -19.82
N ASP A 347 -12.40 15.36 -20.15
CA ASP A 347 -12.19 16.41 -19.16
C ASP A 347 -13.40 16.44 -18.22
N GLU A 348 -13.20 16.81 -16.95
CA GLU A 348 -14.32 17.07 -16.03
C GLU A 348 -15.14 18.26 -16.54
N GLU A 349 -16.48 18.14 -16.50
CA GLU A 349 -17.40 19.24 -16.78
C GLU A 349 -17.48 20.25 -15.62
#